data_AF-A0A453IEK6-F1
#
_entry.id   AF-A0A453IEK6-F1
#
_cell.length_a   1.000
_cell.length_b   1.000
_cell.length_c   1.000
_cell.angle_alpha   90.00
_cell.angle_beta   90.00
_cell.angle_gamma   90.00
#
_symmetry.space_group_name_H-M   'P 1'
#
loop_
_entity.id
_entity.type
_entity.pdbx_description
1 polymer ?
#
loop_
_entity_poly.entity_id
_entity_poly.type
_entity_poly.pdbx_seq_one_letter_code
_entity_poly.pdbx_strand_id
1 'polypeptide(L)'
;MRYSSMLVHYLRASGRIPWKLQWPCAVGWFCEAMAMARRQHITIFTTASLPWMTGTAVNPLFRAAYLAKAGDWEVTLVVPWLSKGDQMLVYPNKMKFSGPAEQEGYVWRWLEERTGPLPRFNIIFYPGK
;
A
#
# COMPACT_ATOMS: atom_id res chain seq x y z
N MET A 1 -25.65 -13.40 -37.18
CA MET A 1 -25.34 -12.27 -36.27
C MET A 1 -23.91 -12.46 -35.79
N ARG A 2 -22.90 -11.90 -36.49
CA ARG A 2 -22.22 -10.59 -36.26
C ARG A 2 -21.64 -10.51 -34.83
N TYR A 3 -20.35 -10.28 -34.54
CA TYR A 3 -19.07 -9.98 -35.25
C TYR A 3 -17.96 -10.31 -34.21
N SER A 4 -16.78 -10.83 -34.54
CA SER A 4 -15.56 -10.06 -34.88
C SER A 4 -14.40 -11.07 -34.83
N SER A 5 -13.67 -11.52 -35.86
CA SER A 5 -13.20 -10.98 -37.15
C SER A 5 -12.31 -9.74 -37.04
N MET A 6 -11.14 -9.89 -36.38
CA MET A 6 -9.93 -9.12 -36.76
C MET A 6 -8.62 -9.62 -36.11
N LEU A 7 -8.32 -10.93 -36.07
CA LEU A 7 -6.93 -11.34 -35.71
C LEU A 7 -6.50 -12.75 -36.14
N VAL A 8 -7.37 -13.54 -36.74
CA VAL A 8 -7.07 -14.95 -37.07
C VAL A 8 -6.54 -15.13 -38.52
N HIS A 9 -6.41 -14.04 -39.29
CA HIS A 9 -6.04 -14.13 -40.71
C HIS A 9 -4.55 -13.99 -41.04
N TYR A 10 -3.64 -13.95 -40.05
CA TYR A 10 -2.19 -13.84 -40.33
C TYR A 10 -1.39 -15.16 -40.20
N LEU A 11 -2.05 -16.32 -40.08
CA LEU A 11 -1.33 -17.60 -39.92
C LEU A 11 -1.74 -18.66 -40.94
N ARG A 12 -1.92 -18.27 -42.22
CA ARG A 12 -2.14 -19.25 -43.28
C ARG A 12 -1.59 -18.83 -44.63
N ALA A 13 -0.29 -18.54 -44.70
CA ALA A 13 0.42 -18.42 -45.98
C ALA A 13 1.93 -18.66 -45.83
N SER A 14 2.34 -19.93 -45.73
CA SER A 14 3.58 -20.48 -46.33
C SER A 14 3.95 -21.81 -45.65
N GLY A 15 3.70 -22.93 -46.35
CA GLY A 15 4.00 -24.28 -45.89
C GLY A 15 5.49 -24.65 -45.95
N ARG A 16 6.28 -24.13 -45.01
CA ARG A 16 7.57 -24.69 -44.59
C ARG A 16 8.06 -23.96 -43.34
N ILE A 17 7.99 -24.63 -42.18
CA ILE A 17 8.52 -24.12 -40.91
C ILE A 17 9.98 -24.57 -40.81
N PRO A 18 10.98 -23.67 -40.82
CA PRO A 18 12.34 -24.05 -40.47
C PRO A 18 12.42 -24.20 -38.95
N TRP A 19 12.78 -25.39 -38.49
CA TRP A 19 12.85 -25.81 -37.07
C TRP A 19 14.03 -25.19 -36.28
N LYS A 20 14.49 -23.99 -36.64
CA LYS A 20 15.51 -23.26 -35.88
C LYS A 20 15.23 -21.76 -35.86
N LEU A 21 14.28 -21.34 -35.02
CA LEU A 21 14.37 -20.04 -34.35
C LEU A 21 14.04 -20.23 -32.87
N GLN A 22 15.10 -20.38 -32.10
CA GLN A 22 15.08 -20.33 -30.65
C GLN A 22 14.78 -18.88 -30.24
N TRP A 23 13.56 -18.62 -29.78
CA TRP A 23 13.20 -17.36 -29.10
C TRP A 23 13.09 -17.62 -27.60
N PRO A 24 14.13 -17.39 -26.77
CA PRO A 24 14.01 -17.57 -25.33
C PRO A 24 13.59 -16.30 -24.56
N CYS A 25 13.24 -15.18 -25.22
CA CYS A 25 13.14 -13.89 -24.51
C CYS A 25 11.73 -13.29 -24.35
N ALA A 26 10.68 -13.85 -24.94
CA ALA A 26 9.35 -13.22 -24.88
C ALA A 26 8.60 -13.45 -23.55
N VAL A 27 8.97 -14.47 -22.77
CA VAL A 27 8.26 -14.80 -21.51
C VAL A 27 8.60 -13.83 -20.39
N GLY A 28 9.85 -13.33 -20.34
CA GLY A 28 10.28 -12.35 -19.34
C GLY A 28 9.59 -11.00 -19.52
N TRP A 29 9.54 -10.50 -20.74
CA TRP A 29 8.98 -9.17 -21.03
C TRP A 29 7.46 -9.09 -20.83
N PHE A 30 6.73 -10.17 -21.10
CA PHE A 30 5.28 -10.20 -20.90
C PHE A 30 4.92 -10.28 -19.40
N CYS A 31 5.71 -10.98 -18.58
CA CYS A 31 5.57 -10.97 -17.13
C CYS A 31 5.94 -9.63 -16.50
N GLU A 32 7.01 -8.98 -16.97
CA GLU A 32 7.42 -7.64 -16.52
C GLU A 32 6.41 -6.56 -16.91
N ALA A 33 5.87 -6.59 -18.12
CA ALA A 33 4.85 -5.66 -18.58
C ALA A 33 3.50 -5.85 -17.83
N MET A 34 3.15 -7.07 -17.42
CA MET A 34 2.00 -7.31 -16.53
C MET A 34 2.25 -6.82 -15.09
N ALA A 35 3.48 -6.94 -14.58
CA ALA A 35 3.86 -6.41 -13.27
C ALA A 35 3.92 -4.87 -13.22
N MET A 36 3.93 -4.20 -14.37
CA MET A 36 3.83 -2.74 -14.51
C MET A 36 2.38 -2.21 -14.52
N ALA A 37 1.37 -3.04 -14.29
CA ALA A 37 0.05 -2.52 -13.94
C ALA A 37 0.22 -1.64 -12.69
N ARG A 38 0.04 -0.31 -12.84
CA ARG A 38 0.27 0.67 -11.76
C ARG A 38 -0.34 0.13 -10.46
N ARG A 39 0.50 -0.13 -9.46
CA ARG A 39 0.01 -0.50 -8.13
C ARG A 39 -0.98 0.56 -7.69
N GLN A 40 -2.19 0.13 -7.37
CA GLN A 40 -3.23 1.03 -6.92
C GLN A 40 -2.81 1.59 -5.56
N HIS A 41 -3.00 2.90 -5.36
CA HIS A 41 -2.67 3.57 -4.11
C HIS A 41 -3.93 3.68 -3.25
N ILE A 42 -3.88 3.09 -2.05
CA ILE A 42 -4.93 3.24 -1.04
C ILE A 42 -4.45 4.26 0.00
N THR A 43 -5.23 5.34 0.17
CA THR A 43 -5.01 6.31 1.25
C THR A 43 -6.15 6.22 2.26
N ILE A 44 -5.81 6.01 3.53
CA ILE A 44 -6.75 5.93 4.64
C ILE A 44 -6.63 7.20 5.47
N PHE A 45 -7.69 7.98 5.53
CA PHE A 45 -7.78 9.14 6.43
C PHE A 45 -8.48 8.74 7.72
N THR A 46 -7.95 9.21 8.85
CA THR A 46 -8.62 9.12 10.15
C THR A 46 -8.70 10.49 10.81
N THR A 47 -9.76 10.71 11.58
CA THR A 47 -9.93 11.89 12.44
C THR A 47 -9.52 11.62 13.88
N ALA A 48 -9.25 10.37 14.24
CA ALA A 48 -8.75 10.00 15.56
C ALA A 48 -7.22 9.84 15.53
N SER A 49 -6.54 10.52 16.44
CA SER A 49 -5.07 10.49 16.49
C SER A 49 -4.54 9.27 17.23
N LEU A 50 -3.44 8.71 16.74
CA LEU A 50 -2.67 7.71 17.47
C LEU A 50 -1.74 8.43 18.45
N PRO A 51 -1.50 7.96 19.67
CA PRO A 51 -2.00 6.73 20.24
C PRO A 51 -3.15 6.96 21.22
N TRP A 52 -4.26 7.60 20.82
CA TRP A 52 -5.46 7.66 21.68
C TRP A 52 -6.04 6.27 22.01
N MET A 53 -5.50 5.18 21.43
CA MET A 53 -5.80 3.77 21.69
C MET A 53 -7.29 3.39 21.68
N THR A 54 -8.11 4.22 21.04
CA THR A 54 -9.51 3.92 20.77
C THR A 54 -9.63 3.08 19.50
N GLY A 55 -10.72 2.31 19.38
CA GLY A 55 -10.98 1.56 18.15
C GLY A 55 -11.00 2.45 16.89
N THR A 56 -11.43 3.71 17.01
CA THR A 56 -11.43 4.66 15.89
C THR A 56 -10.03 5.11 15.46
N ALA A 57 -9.06 5.21 16.37
CA ALA A 57 -7.66 5.51 16.03
C ALA A 57 -6.90 4.25 15.56
N VAL A 58 -7.15 3.12 16.23
CA VAL A 58 -6.39 1.88 16.06
C VAL A 58 -6.84 1.07 14.85
N ASN A 59 -8.13 1.07 14.49
CA ASN A 59 -8.63 0.31 13.34
C ASN A 59 -8.00 0.78 12.02
N PRO A 60 -7.94 2.09 11.69
CA PRO A 60 -7.25 2.56 10.50
C PRO A 60 -5.80 2.09 10.40
N LEU A 61 -5.06 2.06 11.53
CA LEU A 61 -3.68 1.58 11.57
C LEU A 61 -3.58 0.11 11.20
N PHE A 62 -4.39 -0.76 11.82
CA PHE A 62 -4.39 -2.17 11.49
C PHE A 62 -4.90 -2.46 10.08
N ARG A 63 -5.85 -1.66 9.56
CA ARG A 63 -6.30 -1.76 8.17
C ARG A 63 -5.16 -1.43 7.20
N ALA A 64 -4.41 -0.36 7.46
CA ALA A 64 -3.25 0.01 6.66
C ALA A 64 -2.18 -1.10 6.68
N ALA A 65 -1.86 -1.61 7.87
CA ALA A 65 -0.93 -2.72 8.06
C ALA A 65 -1.36 -3.99 7.32
N TYR A 66 -2.65 -4.35 7.38
CA TYR A 66 -3.22 -5.50 6.69
C TYR A 66 -3.11 -5.37 5.16
N LEU A 67 -3.45 -4.20 4.61
CA LEU A 67 -3.35 -3.94 3.17
C LEU A 67 -1.88 -3.93 2.70
N ALA A 68 -0.99 -3.34 3.49
CA ALA A 68 0.44 -3.33 3.19
C ALA A 68 1.04 -4.74 3.18
N LYS A 69 0.57 -5.61 4.09
CA LYS A 69 0.97 -7.02 4.14
C LYS A 69 0.52 -7.82 2.91
N ALA A 70 -0.61 -7.48 2.30
CA ALA A 70 -1.08 -8.15 1.07
C ALA A 70 -0.16 -7.88 -0.13
N GLY A 71 0.48 -6.70 -0.20
CA GLY A 71 1.48 -6.38 -1.22
C GLY A 71 0.91 -5.99 -2.60
N ASP A 72 -0.41 -5.92 -2.74
CA ASP A 72 -1.09 -5.53 -3.97
C ASP A 72 -1.19 -3.99 -4.14
N TRP A 73 -1.13 -3.25 -3.03
CA TRP A 73 -1.35 -1.81 -2.97
C TRP A 73 -0.18 -1.06 -2.36
N GLU A 74 0.05 0.16 -2.85
CA GLU A 74 0.77 1.17 -2.06
C GLU A 74 -0.20 1.75 -1.04
N VAL A 75 0.21 1.80 0.23
CA VAL A 75 -0.68 2.20 1.32
C VAL A 75 -0.16 3.45 2.01
N THR A 76 -1.05 4.39 2.30
CA THR A 76 -0.76 5.58 3.08
C THR A 76 -1.82 5.78 4.15
N LEU A 77 -1.41 5.90 5.39
CA LEU A 77 -2.25 6.25 6.52
C LEU A 77 -2.05 7.73 6.84
N VAL A 78 -3.13 8.50 6.82
CA VAL A 78 -3.13 9.94 7.09
C VAL A 78 -3.81 10.20 8.43
N VAL A 79 -3.03 10.68 9.40
CA VAL A 79 -3.44 10.86 10.80
C VAL A 79 -3.32 12.32 11.25
N PRO A 80 -4.15 12.80 12.19
CA PRO A 80 -4.05 14.17 12.68
C PRO A 80 -2.85 14.33 13.62
N TRP A 81 -2.05 15.37 13.40
CA TRP A 81 -1.08 15.88 14.35
C TRP A 81 -1.75 16.85 15.31
N LEU A 82 -1.84 16.46 16.58
CA LEU A 82 -2.52 17.24 17.62
C LEU A 82 -1.59 18.24 18.31
N SER A 83 -2.17 19.31 18.86
CA SER A 83 -1.45 20.25 19.73
C SER A 83 -0.92 19.56 20.98
N LYS A 84 0.12 20.11 21.64
CA LYS A 84 0.68 19.50 22.86
C LYS A 84 -0.35 19.37 23.99
N GLY A 85 -1.31 20.30 24.06
CA GLY A 85 -2.39 20.25 25.04
C GLY A 85 -3.32 19.07 24.78
N ASP A 86 -3.72 18.89 23.51
CA ASP A 86 -4.62 17.80 23.11
C ASP A 86 -3.92 16.44 23.17
N GLN A 87 -2.63 16.37 22.83
CA GLN A 87 -1.81 15.16 23.06
C GLN A 87 -1.85 14.73 24.54
N MET A 88 -1.67 15.67 25.49
CA MET A 88 -1.74 15.35 26.92
C MET A 88 -3.13 14.92 27.38
N LEU A 89 -4.17 15.44 26.74
CA LEU A 89 -5.56 15.13 27.06
C LEU A 89 -5.96 13.73 26.60
N VAL A 90 -5.55 13.34 25.40
CA VAL A 90 -6.06 12.13 24.73
C VAL A 90 -5.08 10.97 24.69
N TYR A 91 -3.77 11.21 24.74
CA TYR A 91 -2.79 10.13 24.73
C TYR A 91 -2.63 9.50 26.12
N PRO A 92 -2.40 8.17 26.17
CA PRO A 92 -2.17 7.46 27.42
C PRO A 92 -0.98 8.05 28.16
N ASN A 93 -1.03 8.01 29.49
CA ASN A 93 0.06 8.44 30.37
C ASN A 93 0.53 9.89 30.14
N LYS A 94 -0.33 10.76 29.58
CA LYS A 94 -0.02 12.17 29.27
C LYS A 94 1.20 12.32 28.34
N MET A 95 1.40 11.33 27.47
CA MET A 95 2.48 11.32 26.50
C MET A 95 2.41 12.53 25.56
N LYS A 96 3.58 13.00 25.12
CA LYS A 96 3.74 14.01 24.10
C LYS A 96 4.86 13.62 23.17
N PHE A 97 4.74 13.97 21.90
CA PHE A 97 5.79 13.83 20.90
C PHE A 97 6.31 15.19 20.53
N SER A 98 7.62 15.40 20.51
CA SER A 98 8.30 16.61 20.06
C SER A 98 7.88 16.99 18.63
N GLY A 99 7.78 16.02 17.72
CA GLY A 99 7.34 16.18 16.35
C GLY A 99 6.78 14.91 15.70
N PRO A 100 6.25 15.00 14.46
CA PRO A 100 5.58 13.89 13.77
C PRO A 100 6.44 12.64 13.60
N ALA A 101 7.74 12.79 13.33
CA ALA A 101 8.66 11.67 13.17
C ALA A 101 8.82 10.82 14.46
N GLU A 102 8.77 11.46 15.63
CA GLU A 102 8.81 10.75 16.91
C GLU A 102 7.53 9.95 17.15
N GLN A 103 6.37 10.56 16.83
CA GLN A 103 5.07 9.89 16.89
C GLN A 103 5.01 8.71 15.92
N GLU A 104 5.53 8.87 14.69
CA GLU A 104 5.65 7.80 13.71
C GLU A 104 6.49 6.63 14.24
N GLY A 105 7.66 6.91 14.80
CA GLY A 105 8.52 5.89 15.41
C GLY A 105 7.86 5.18 16.59
N TYR A 106 7.03 5.87 17.37
CA TYR A 106 6.20 5.24 18.39
C TYR A 106 5.15 4.31 17.77
N VAL A 107 4.42 4.77 16.76
CA VAL A 107 3.38 3.98 16.08
C VAL A 107 3.95 2.71 15.47
N TRP A 108 5.11 2.79 14.81
CA TRP A 108 5.79 1.62 14.25
C TRP A 108 6.17 0.60 15.31
N ARG A 109 6.83 1.03 16.39
CA ARG A 109 7.17 0.13 17.50
C ARG A 109 5.94 -0.52 18.10
N TRP A 110 4.91 0.27 18.37
CA TRP A 110 3.65 -0.22 18.94
C TRP A 110 2.95 -1.26 18.06
N LEU A 111 3.01 -1.05 16.73
CA LEU A 111 2.46 -1.95 15.73
C LEU A 111 3.27 -3.25 15.65
N GLU A 112 4.59 -3.16 15.48
CA GLU A 112 5.51 -4.31 15.39
C GLU A 112 5.42 -5.21 16.64
N GLU A 113 5.30 -4.64 17.85
CA GLU A 113 5.08 -5.38 19.09
C GLU A 113 3.82 -6.27 19.07
N ARG A 114 2.83 -5.94 18.25
CA ARG A 114 1.52 -6.63 18.19
C ARG A 114 1.35 -7.52 16.99
N THR A 115 1.99 -7.18 15.88
CA THR A 115 1.83 -7.90 14.61
C THR A 115 3.06 -8.69 14.19
N GLY A 116 4.19 -8.49 14.88
CA GLY A 116 5.50 -8.86 14.39
C GLY A 116 5.94 -7.96 13.23
N PRO A 117 7.06 -8.32 12.56
CA PRO A 117 7.58 -7.56 11.42
C PRO A 117 6.55 -7.46 10.28
N LEU A 118 6.41 -6.27 9.72
CA LEU A 118 5.50 -5.98 8.61
C LEU A 118 6.22 -5.20 7.50
N PRO A 119 5.74 -5.30 6.24
CA PRO A 119 6.13 -4.34 5.21
C PRO A 119 5.75 -2.93 5.66
N ARG A 120 6.64 -1.96 5.45
CA ARG A 120 6.35 -0.57 5.77
C ARG A 120 5.34 0.03 4.78
N PHE A 121 4.50 0.92 5.29
CA PHE A 121 3.60 1.79 4.53
C PHE A 121 3.80 3.23 4.97
N ASN A 122 3.25 4.21 4.25
CA ASN A 122 3.50 5.61 4.60
C ASN A 122 2.57 6.07 5.72
N ILE A 123 3.09 6.81 6.70
CA ILE A 123 2.30 7.52 7.70
C ILE A 123 2.51 9.02 7.50
N ILE A 124 1.44 9.74 7.18
CA ILE A 124 1.48 11.19 6.94
C ILE A 124 0.63 11.89 7.99
N PHE A 125 1.13 13.02 8.48
CA PHE A 125 0.47 13.82 9.49
C PHE A 125 -0.13 15.08 8.87
N TYR A 126 -1.43 15.29 9.05
CA TYR A 126 -2.08 16.56 8.71
C TYR A 126 -2.32 17.41 9.97
N PRO A 127 -2.45 18.74 9.88
CA PRO A 127 -2.77 19.57 11.03
C PRO A 127 -4.13 19.17 11.65
N GLY A 128 -4.09 18.57 12.84
CA GLY A 128 -5.26 18.29 13.66
C GLY A 128 -5.52 19.43 14.64
N LYS A 129 -6.77 19.56 15.10
CA LYS A 129 -7.12 20.42 16.22
C LYS A 129 -7.14 19.62 17.51
#